data_AF-A0A8B6DAD7-F1
#
_entry.id   AF-A0A8B6DAD7-F1
#
_cell.length_a   1.000
_cell.length_b   1.000
_cell.length_c   1.000
_cell.angle_alpha   90.00
_cell.angle_beta   90.00
_cell.angle_gamma   90.00
#
_symmetry.space_group_name_H-M   'P 1'
#
loop_
_entity.id
_entity.type
_entity.pdbx_description
1 polymer ?
#
loop_
_entity_poly.entity_id
_entity_poly.type
_entity_poly.pdbx_seq_one_letter_code
_entity_poly.pdbx_strand_id
1 'polypeptide(L)'
;MRYYRETHALLHETIQQLGLPIIKFYLGSGPSPDTTANVRGVHLRNYELGGYKTPYRLRPNERKTTDQLTWEIFRNYTDVLTTNIPEADKKYFVKDRSEVLMYKQSFKSLYHKYLSAEAQHYIRETSSFSSILNEISASIVVQTEPPSTESDDVLTVATGFSSIPKEFLRRFLHDGQR
;
A
#
# COMPACT_ATOMS: atom_id res chain seq x y z
N MET A 1 10.18 4.61 -9.57
CA MET A 1 9.59 4.13 -10.85
C MET A 1 8.18 4.64 -11.07
N ARG A 2 7.46 5.13 -10.05
CA ARG A 2 6.11 5.69 -10.18
C ARG A 2 5.88 6.77 -9.13
N TYR A 3 4.85 7.58 -9.31
CA TYR A 3 4.34 8.55 -8.34
C TYR A 3 2.82 8.66 -8.44
N TYR A 4 2.20 9.22 -7.43
CA TYR A 4 0.75 9.47 -7.35
C TYR A 4 0.51 10.95 -7.60
N ARG A 5 -0.33 11.33 -8.58
CA ARG A 5 -0.51 12.72 -9.01
C ARG A 5 -1.09 13.57 -7.87
N GLU A 6 -2.12 13.10 -7.18
CA GLU A 6 -2.79 13.84 -6.11
C GLU A 6 -1.88 14.04 -4.90
N THR A 7 -1.27 12.97 -4.40
CA THR A 7 -0.45 13.04 -3.17
C THR A 7 0.97 13.57 -3.40
N HIS A 8 1.46 13.59 -4.65
CA HIS A 8 2.76 14.14 -5.01
C HIS A 8 2.61 15.29 -6.03
N ALA A 9 1.66 16.21 -5.82
CA ALA A 9 1.38 17.33 -6.71
C ALA A 9 2.64 18.15 -7.08
N LEU A 10 3.48 18.48 -6.09
CA LEU A 10 4.74 19.21 -6.34
C LEU A 10 5.68 18.45 -7.27
N LEU A 11 5.81 17.14 -7.11
CA LEU A 11 6.61 16.30 -8.00
C LEU A 11 5.98 16.24 -9.40
N HIS A 12 4.65 16.15 -9.48
CA HIS A 12 3.92 16.18 -10.75
C HIS A 12 4.21 17.46 -11.54
N GLU A 13 4.01 18.61 -10.90
CA GLU A 13 4.28 19.94 -11.47
C GLU A 13 5.74 20.09 -11.88
N THR A 14 6.67 19.62 -11.05
CA THR A 14 8.10 19.62 -11.35
C THR A 14 8.41 18.85 -12.63
N ILE A 15 7.86 17.63 -12.79
CA ILE A 15 8.06 16.82 -13.99
C ILE A 15 7.49 17.53 -15.23
N GLN A 16 6.32 18.18 -15.10
CA GLN A 16 5.72 18.98 -16.17
C GLN A 16 6.59 20.19 -16.55
N GLN A 17 7.12 20.92 -15.56
CA GLN A 17 8.00 22.07 -15.78
C GLN A 17 9.30 21.66 -16.48
N LEU A 18 9.83 20.47 -16.15
CA LEU A 18 11.00 19.88 -16.83
C LEU A 18 10.68 19.44 -18.28
N GLY A 19 9.41 19.42 -18.69
CA GLY A 19 9.00 18.99 -20.03
C GLY A 19 9.16 17.50 -20.26
N LEU A 20 9.20 16.70 -19.19
CA LEU A 20 9.38 15.26 -19.28
C LEU A 20 8.04 14.57 -19.61
N PRO A 21 8.00 13.59 -20.54
CA PRO A 21 6.76 12.92 -20.92
C PRO A 21 6.23 12.06 -19.77
N ILE A 22 5.00 12.32 -19.37
CA ILE A 22 4.29 11.58 -18.32
C ILE A 22 3.33 10.59 -18.96
N ILE A 23 3.35 9.34 -18.49
CA ILE A 23 2.43 8.29 -18.91
C ILE A 23 1.77 7.64 -17.69
N LYS A 24 0.61 7.01 -17.89
CA LYS A 24 -0.01 6.18 -16.85
C LYS A 24 0.95 5.06 -16.50
N PHE A 25 1.30 4.97 -15.22
CA PHE A 25 1.94 3.78 -14.71
C PHE A 25 0.82 2.81 -14.42
N TYR A 26 0.61 1.86 -15.32
CA TYR A 26 -0.18 0.69 -14.96
C TYR A 26 0.52 0.11 -13.75
N LEU A 27 -0.13 0.25 -12.59
CA LEU A 27 0.11 -0.63 -11.48
C LEU A 27 -0.11 -2.02 -12.07
N GLY A 28 0.95 -2.64 -12.61
CA GLY A 28 1.01 -4.08 -12.71
C GLY A 28 0.47 -4.54 -11.37
N SER A 29 -0.66 -5.24 -11.44
CA SER A 29 -1.71 -5.28 -10.44
C SER A 29 -1.20 -5.91 -9.16
N GLY A 30 -0.43 -5.18 -8.35
CA GLY A 30 0.54 -5.87 -7.50
C GLY A 30 1.27 -6.93 -8.34
N PRO A 31 1.56 -8.10 -7.79
CA PRO A 31 1.86 -9.24 -8.64
C PRO A 31 0.57 -9.56 -9.43
N SER A 32 0.63 -9.51 -10.77
CA SER A 32 -0.47 -9.81 -11.73
C SER A 32 -1.42 -10.90 -11.21
N PRO A 33 -2.71 -10.96 -11.61
CA PRO A 33 -3.50 -12.17 -11.38
C PRO A 33 -2.77 -13.44 -11.84
N ASP A 34 -1.88 -13.32 -12.83
CA ASP A 34 -1.00 -14.41 -13.28
C ASP A 34 0.32 -14.53 -12.51
N THR A 35 0.65 -13.62 -11.60
CA THR A 35 1.80 -13.81 -10.74
C THR A 35 1.54 -14.92 -9.74
N THR A 36 2.48 -15.85 -9.70
CA THR A 36 2.51 -16.96 -8.77
C THR A 36 3.21 -16.58 -7.47
N ALA A 37 2.50 -16.77 -6.36
CA ALA A 37 3.07 -16.85 -5.03
C ALA A 37 3.39 -18.32 -4.72
N ASN A 38 4.56 -18.57 -4.12
CA ASN A 38 4.88 -19.89 -3.56
C ASN A 38 4.79 -19.79 -2.03
N VAL A 39 3.80 -20.47 -1.46
CA VAL A 39 3.53 -20.47 -0.02
C VAL A 39 3.43 -21.89 0.50
N ARG A 40 4.20 -22.22 1.54
CA ARG A 40 4.25 -23.56 2.15
C ARG A 40 4.35 -24.72 1.11
N GLY A 41 5.11 -24.50 0.03
CA GLY A 41 5.31 -25.49 -1.03
C GLY A 41 4.17 -25.59 -2.06
N VAL A 42 3.20 -24.68 -2.03
CA VAL A 42 2.09 -24.60 -2.98
C VAL A 42 2.25 -23.37 -3.86
N HIS A 43 2.19 -23.58 -5.18
CA HIS A 43 2.13 -22.50 -6.16
C HIS A 43 0.68 -22.05 -6.34
N LEU A 44 0.40 -20.79 -6.00
CA LEU A 44 -0.90 -20.18 -6.14
C LEU A 44 -0.78 -18.95 -7.02
N ARG A 45 -1.76 -18.73 -7.88
CA ARG A 45 -1.96 -17.40 -8.47
C ARG A 45 -2.42 -16.45 -7.37
N ASN A 46 -2.09 -15.17 -7.49
CA ASN A 46 -2.47 -14.20 -6.47
C ASN A 46 -3.97 -14.12 -6.18
N TYR A 47 -4.82 -14.28 -7.20
CA TYR A 47 -6.27 -14.30 -7.01
C TYR A 47 -6.77 -15.56 -6.26
N GLU A 48 -5.94 -16.60 -6.14
CA GLU A 48 -6.27 -17.82 -5.39
C GLU A 48 -5.90 -17.70 -3.89
N LEU A 49 -5.14 -16.66 -3.52
CA LEU A 49 -4.77 -16.38 -2.13
C LEU A 49 -6.01 -16.03 -1.29
N GLY A 50 -6.14 -16.69 -0.14
CA GLY A 50 -7.31 -16.62 0.73
C GLY A 50 -8.41 -17.62 0.37
N GLY A 51 -8.34 -18.27 -0.79
CA GLY A 51 -9.29 -19.28 -1.24
C GLY A 51 -9.05 -20.68 -0.65
N TYR A 52 -9.84 -21.66 -1.08
CA TYR A 52 -9.76 -23.05 -0.58
C TYR A 52 -8.40 -23.73 -0.83
N LYS A 53 -7.64 -23.28 -1.83
CA LYS A 53 -6.31 -23.80 -2.17
C LYS A 53 -5.19 -23.21 -1.29
N THR A 54 -5.50 -22.19 -0.50
CA THR A 54 -4.53 -21.51 0.35
C THR A 54 -4.12 -22.42 1.53
N PRO A 55 -2.81 -22.74 1.70
CA PRO A 55 -2.34 -23.77 2.65
C PRO A 55 -2.27 -23.26 4.10
N TYR A 56 -3.27 -22.49 4.51
CA TYR A 56 -3.42 -21.95 5.86
C TYR A 56 -4.82 -22.30 6.36
N ARG A 57 -4.94 -22.64 7.64
CA ARG A 57 -6.25 -22.97 8.26
C ARG A 57 -7.01 -21.69 8.62
N LEU A 58 -7.39 -20.92 7.59
CA LEU A 58 -8.12 -19.67 7.73
C LEU A 58 -9.57 -19.92 8.16
N ARG A 59 -10.05 -19.12 9.12
CA ARG A 59 -11.46 -19.08 9.51
C ARG A 59 -12.33 -18.60 8.34
N PRO A 60 -13.64 -18.90 8.30
CA PRO A 60 -14.51 -18.47 7.21
C PRO A 60 -14.44 -16.96 6.91
N ASN A 61 -14.34 -16.13 7.95
CA ASN A 61 -14.20 -14.68 7.81
C ASN A 61 -12.78 -14.20 7.40
N GLU A 62 -11.76 -15.06 7.48
CA GLU A 62 -10.37 -14.76 7.14
C GLU A 62 -9.99 -15.18 5.71
N ARG A 63 -10.88 -15.90 5.00
CA ARG A 63 -10.68 -16.43 3.65
C ARG A 63 -10.78 -15.34 2.57
N LYS A 64 -9.77 -14.47 2.52
CA LYS A 64 -9.70 -13.31 1.62
C LYS A 64 -8.26 -13.04 1.20
N THR A 65 -8.06 -12.22 0.17
CA THR A 65 -6.74 -11.69 -0.15
C THR A 65 -6.18 -10.93 1.06
N THR A 66 -4.86 -10.87 1.19
CA THR A 66 -4.20 -10.17 2.30
C THR A 66 -4.66 -8.72 2.39
N ASP A 67 -4.72 -7.98 1.27
CA ASP A 67 -5.15 -6.57 1.25
C ASP A 67 -6.59 -6.39 1.71
N GLN A 68 -7.49 -7.31 1.31
CA GLN A 68 -8.88 -7.27 1.75
C GLN A 68 -9.00 -7.60 3.24
N LEU A 69 -8.23 -8.57 3.72
CA LEU A 69 -8.21 -8.98 5.12
C LEU A 69 -7.71 -7.85 6.01
N THR A 70 -6.64 -7.16 5.62
CA THR A 70 -6.08 -6.04 6.37
C THR A 70 -7.02 -4.83 6.36
N TRP A 71 -7.63 -4.51 5.21
CA TRP A 71 -8.65 -3.47 5.11
C TRP A 71 -9.84 -3.73 6.05
N GLU A 72 -10.35 -4.96 6.10
CA GLU A 72 -11.46 -5.30 7.00
C GLU A 72 -11.09 -5.17 8.48
N ILE A 73 -9.83 -5.40 8.85
CA ILE A 73 -9.39 -5.17 10.22
C ILE A 73 -9.52 -3.69 10.57
N PHE A 74 -9.02 -2.81 9.69
CA PHE A 74 -9.17 -1.36 9.90
C PHE A 74 -10.63 -0.98 9.94
N ARG A 75 -11.41 -1.34 8.91
CA ARG A 75 -12.83 -1.00 8.83
C ARG A 75 -13.65 -1.44 10.04
N ASN A 76 -13.44 -2.67 10.52
CA ASN A 76 -14.31 -3.26 11.54
C ASN A 76 -13.82 -2.95 12.97
N TYR A 77 -12.51 -2.79 13.17
CA TYR A 77 -11.93 -2.69 14.50
C TYR A 77 -11.30 -1.33 14.82
N THR A 78 -11.46 -0.35 13.95
CA THR A 78 -11.05 1.03 14.21
C THR A 78 -12.19 2.01 13.99
N ASP A 79 -12.08 3.20 14.58
CA ASP A 79 -13.08 4.26 14.51
C ASP A 79 -12.94 5.19 13.28
N VAL A 80 -12.06 4.82 12.32
CA VAL A 80 -11.69 5.59 11.12
C VAL A 80 -12.87 6.23 10.38
N LEU A 81 -13.97 5.48 10.23
CA LEU A 81 -15.14 5.92 9.47
C LEU A 81 -16.04 6.88 10.25
N THR A 82 -15.80 7.05 11.54
CA THR A 82 -16.63 7.85 12.46
C THR A 82 -15.91 9.10 12.98
N THR A 83 -14.60 9.21 12.77
CA THR A 83 -13.83 10.37 13.24
C THR A 83 -13.99 11.56 12.29
N ASN A 84 -14.59 12.65 12.78
CA ASN A 84 -14.72 13.94 12.08
C ASN A 84 -13.39 14.72 12.06
N ILE A 85 -12.36 14.13 11.44
CA ILE A 85 -11.00 14.68 11.36
C ILE A 85 -10.59 14.71 9.88
N PRO A 86 -9.82 15.74 9.43
CA PRO A 86 -9.28 15.77 8.08
C PRO A 86 -8.56 14.46 7.72
N GLU A 87 -8.74 14.00 6.50
CA GLU A 87 -8.23 12.70 6.04
C GLU A 87 -6.72 12.53 6.29
N ALA A 88 -5.95 13.59 6.07
CA ALA A 88 -4.50 13.63 6.29
C ALA A 88 -4.09 13.39 7.77
N ASP A 89 -4.98 13.74 8.70
CA ASP A 89 -4.73 13.69 10.14
C ASP A 89 -5.33 12.46 10.80
N LYS A 90 -6.30 11.78 10.17
CA LYS A 90 -6.97 10.59 10.72
C LYS A 90 -5.98 9.56 11.24
N LYS A 91 -4.86 9.35 10.54
CA LYS A 91 -3.78 8.44 10.96
C LYS A 91 -3.28 8.66 12.40
N TYR A 92 -3.35 9.88 12.95
CA TYR A 92 -2.89 10.18 14.31
C TYR A 92 -3.97 10.06 15.38
N PHE A 93 -5.25 10.07 15.00
CA PHE A 93 -6.35 10.15 15.96
C PHE A 93 -7.21 8.89 16.00
N VAL A 94 -7.04 8.01 15.02
CA VAL A 94 -7.71 6.72 14.97
C VAL A 94 -7.27 5.82 16.12
N LYS A 95 -8.25 5.19 16.75
CA LYS A 95 -8.08 4.18 17.80
C LYS A 95 -8.61 2.84 17.33
N ASP A 96 -8.08 1.76 17.89
CA ASP A 96 -8.76 0.47 17.80
C ASP A 96 -9.87 0.36 18.85
N ARG A 97 -10.63 -0.74 18.79
CA ARG A 97 -11.64 -1.07 19.80
C ARG A 97 -11.09 -1.30 21.21
N SER A 98 -9.77 -1.41 21.37
CA SER A 98 -9.09 -1.45 22.67
C SER A 98 -8.64 -0.07 23.12
N GLU A 99 -9.12 1.00 22.46
CA GLU A 99 -8.82 2.40 22.73
C GLU A 99 -7.35 2.80 22.54
N VAL A 100 -6.55 1.96 21.87
CA VAL A 100 -5.14 2.23 21.59
C VAL A 100 -5.03 3.00 20.28
N LEU A 101 -4.40 4.18 20.35
CA LEU A 101 -4.13 5.01 19.17
C LEU A 101 -3.24 4.28 18.17
N MET A 102 -3.58 4.36 16.88
CA MET A 102 -2.86 3.66 15.81
C MET A 102 -1.38 4.01 15.73
N TYR A 103 -1.01 5.25 16.05
CA TYR A 103 0.39 5.67 16.05
C TYR A 103 1.22 5.10 17.22
N LYS A 104 0.56 4.55 18.26
CA LYS A 104 1.20 3.97 19.45
C LYS A 104 1.43 2.47 19.32
N GLN A 105 1.01 1.85 18.23
CA GLN A 105 1.16 0.41 18.01
C GLN A 105 1.64 0.12 16.60
N SER A 106 2.39 -0.96 16.42
CA SER A 106 2.75 -1.43 15.08
C SER A 106 1.54 -2.08 14.40
N PHE A 107 1.58 -2.10 13.07
CA PHE A 107 0.58 -2.82 12.29
C PHE A 107 0.49 -4.30 12.67
N LYS A 108 1.63 -4.93 12.96
CA LYS A 108 1.70 -6.29 13.51
C LYS A 108 0.90 -6.44 14.80
N SER A 109 1.15 -5.58 15.77
CA SER A 109 0.41 -5.62 17.04
C SER A 109 -1.10 -5.47 16.84
N LEU A 110 -1.52 -4.68 15.85
CA LEU A 110 -2.93 -4.51 15.51
C LEU A 110 -3.56 -5.80 14.97
N TYR A 111 -3.02 -6.38 13.88
CA TYR A 111 -3.66 -7.56 13.28
C TYR A 111 -3.50 -8.82 14.16
N HIS A 112 -2.48 -8.88 15.03
CA HIS A 112 -2.33 -9.95 16.02
C HIS A 112 -3.48 -10.01 17.05
N LYS A 113 -4.11 -8.86 17.36
CA LYS A 113 -5.26 -8.81 18.29
C LYS A 113 -6.52 -9.44 17.70
N TYR A 114 -6.70 -9.36 16.38
CA TYR A 114 -7.99 -9.64 15.73
C TYR A 114 -7.98 -10.87 14.82
N LEU A 115 -6.80 -11.35 14.40
CA LEU A 115 -6.66 -12.49 13.49
C LEU A 115 -6.16 -13.75 14.19
N SER A 116 -6.54 -14.91 13.65
CA SER A 116 -5.96 -16.20 14.02
C SER A 116 -4.45 -16.25 13.74
N ALA A 117 -3.73 -17.11 14.45
CA ALA A 117 -2.30 -17.33 14.22
C ALA A 117 -2.02 -17.76 12.76
N GLU A 118 -2.89 -18.57 12.15
CA GLU A 118 -2.76 -18.98 10.75
C GLU A 118 -2.95 -17.81 9.77
N ALA A 119 -3.88 -16.90 10.05
CA ALA A 119 -4.04 -15.67 9.27
C ALA A 119 -2.84 -14.72 9.44
N GLN A 120 -2.22 -14.65 10.62
CA GLN A 120 -0.98 -13.90 10.85
C GLN A 120 0.18 -14.46 10.00
N HIS A 121 0.33 -15.79 9.98
CA HIS A 121 1.33 -16.47 9.14
C HIS A 121 1.08 -16.23 7.65
N TYR A 122 -0.18 -16.34 7.21
CA TYR A 122 -0.62 -16.06 5.85
C TYR A 122 -0.20 -14.66 5.42
N ILE A 123 -0.57 -13.61 6.18
CA ILE A 123 -0.21 -12.22 5.86
C ILE A 123 1.31 -12.03 5.75
N ARG A 124 2.07 -12.62 6.68
CA ARG A 124 3.53 -12.48 6.71
C ARG A 124 4.21 -13.11 5.50
N GLU A 125 3.70 -14.24 5.03
CA GLU A 125 4.33 -15.03 3.96
C GLU A 125 3.86 -14.61 2.56
N THR A 126 2.68 -13.99 2.44
CA THR A 126 2.18 -13.46 1.16
C THR A 126 2.47 -11.98 0.94
N SER A 127 2.73 -11.21 2.01
CA SER A 127 3.04 -9.79 1.85
C SER A 127 4.45 -9.59 1.29
N SER A 128 4.53 -8.92 0.14
CA SER A 128 5.80 -8.61 -0.54
C SER A 128 6.71 -7.68 0.26
N PHE A 129 6.21 -7.01 1.31
CA PHE A 129 6.97 -6.09 2.18
C PHE A 129 6.86 -6.46 3.66
N SER A 130 6.75 -7.75 3.96
CA SER A 130 6.46 -8.26 5.31
C SER A 130 7.39 -7.75 6.42
N SER A 131 8.69 -7.53 6.13
CA SER A 131 9.63 -6.96 7.10
C SER A 131 9.26 -5.52 7.50
N ILE A 132 8.93 -4.68 6.52
CA ILE A 132 8.55 -3.28 6.74
C ILE A 132 7.18 -3.20 7.40
N LEU A 133 6.20 -3.98 6.91
CA LEU A 133 4.84 -3.97 7.45
C LEU A 133 4.77 -4.43 8.92
N ASN A 134 5.74 -5.22 9.40
CA ASN A 134 5.70 -5.71 10.78
C ASN A 134 6.08 -4.66 11.83
N GLU A 135 6.89 -3.67 11.46
CA GLU A 135 7.46 -2.69 12.39
C GLU A 135 6.91 -1.28 12.20
N ILE A 136 6.34 -0.97 11.03
CA ILE A 136 5.72 0.33 10.82
C ILE A 136 4.53 0.52 11.76
N SER A 137 4.35 1.77 12.16
CA SER A 137 3.20 2.24 12.88
C SER A 137 1.91 1.86 12.14
N ALA A 138 0.91 1.37 12.87
CA ALA A 138 -0.40 1.04 12.30
C ALA A 138 -1.04 2.28 11.66
N SER A 139 -0.70 3.49 12.13
CA SER A 139 -1.19 4.74 11.54
C SER A 139 -0.82 4.91 10.06
N ILE A 140 0.33 4.38 9.62
CA ILE A 140 0.83 4.56 8.25
C ILE A 140 0.08 3.69 7.24
N VAL A 141 -0.56 2.63 7.73
CA VAL A 141 -1.28 1.64 6.93
C VAL A 141 -2.78 1.65 7.17
N VAL A 142 -3.28 2.62 7.96
CA VAL A 142 -4.72 2.86 8.06
C VAL A 142 -5.24 3.14 6.65
N GLN A 143 -6.10 2.25 6.16
CA GLN A 143 -6.80 2.39 4.90
C GLN A 143 -8.23 2.84 5.19
N THR A 144 -8.62 3.95 4.60
CA THR A 144 -9.98 4.51 4.71
C THR A 144 -10.88 4.07 3.55
N GLU A 145 -10.27 3.58 2.47
CA GLU A 145 -10.94 3.07 1.28
C GLU A 145 -10.52 1.62 1.00
N PRO A 146 -11.39 0.82 0.36
CA PRO A 146 -11.05 -0.54 -0.05
C PRO A 146 -9.90 -0.53 -1.07
N PRO A 147 -9.06 -1.57 -1.08
CA PRO A 147 -7.98 -1.67 -2.04
C PRO A 147 -8.53 -1.67 -3.48
N SER A 148 -8.12 -0.68 -4.29
CA SER A 148 -8.41 -0.62 -5.72
C SER A 148 -7.21 -1.08 -6.54
N THR A 149 -7.45 -1.88 -7.58
CA THR A 149 -6.44 -2.30 -8.56
C THR A 149 -6.26 -1.30 -9.70
N GLU A 150 -7.21 -0.38 -9.85
CA GLU A 150 -7.20 0.64 -10.89
C GLU A 150 -7.13 2.02 -10.25
N SER A 151 -6.06 2.74 -10.57
CA SER A 151 -5.93 4.14 -10.20
C SER A 151 -5.33 4.90 -11.39
N ASP A 152 -6.10 5.84 -11.92
CA ASP A 152 -5.61 6.81 -12.91
C ASP A 152 -4.63 7.83 -12.32
N ASP A 153 -4.50 7.83 -11.00
CA ASP A 153 -3.62 8.73 -10.25
C ASP A 153 -2.15 8.28 -10.30
N VAL A 154 -1.88 7.01 -10.64
CA VAL A 154 -0.50 6.49 -10.64
C VAL A 154 0.17 6.70 -12.00
N LEU A 155 1.24 7.48 -11.98
CA LEU A 155 1.95 7.93 -13.17
C LEU A 155 3.44 7.58 -13.10
N THR A 156 4.08 7.64 -14.26
CA THR A 156 5.54 7.56 -14.39
C THR A 156 6.06 8.46 -15.49
N VAL A 157 7.37 8.67 -15.50
CA VAL A 157 8.08 9.34 -16.59
C VAL A 157 8.40 8.30 -17.66
N ALA A 158 7.98 8.51 -18.90
CA ALA A 158 8.15 7.54 -19.98
C ALA A 158 9.62 7.22 -20.28
N THR A 159 10.52 8.19 -20.04
CA THR A 159 11.98 8.01 -20.18
C THR A 159 12.64 7.48 -18.90
N GLY A 160 11.85 7.08 -17.90
CA GLY A 160 12.30 6.60 -16.61
C GLY A 160 12.56 7.70 -15.58
N PHE A 161 12.41 7.35 -14.30
CA PHE A 161 12.58 8.29 -13.17
C PHE A 161 13.97 8.93 -13.10
N SER A 162 15.00 8.26 -13.64
CA SER A 162 16.36 8.80 -13.70
C SER A 162 16.48 10.06 -14.56
N SER A 163 15.52 10.34 -15.44
CA SER A 163 15.49 11.53 -16.29
C SER A 163 15.20 12.81 -15.50
N ILE A 164 14.53 12.71 -14.35
CA ILE A 164 14.21 13.87 -13.50
C ILE A 164 15.49 14.57 -13.02
N PRO A 165 16.40 13.90 -12.27
CA PRO A 165 17.63 14.56 -11.81
C PRO A 165 18.55 14.97 -12.96
N LYS A 166 18.56 14.23 -14.07
CA LYS A 166 19.37 14.57 -15.25
C LYS A 166 18.91 15.89 -15.90
N GLU A 167 17.61 16.05 -16.09
CA GLU A 167 17.04 17.25 -16.71
C GLU A 167 17.13 18.46 -15.78
N PHE A 168 16.96 18.25 -14.47
CA PHE A 168 17.26 19.27 -13.47
C PHE A 168 18.69 19.77 -13.56
N LEU A 169 19.66 18.86 -13.57
CA LEU A 169 21.07 19.21 -13.64
C LEU A 169 21.40 19.94 -14.95
N ARG A 170 20.83 19.46 -16.08
CA ARG A 170 20.98 20.10 -17.38
C ARG A 170 20.51 21.56 -17.34
N ARG A 171 19.30 21.81 -16.84
CA ARG A 171 18.76 23.19 -16.74
C ARG A 171 19.55 24.04 -15.76
N PHE A 172 19.90 23.50 -14.59
CA PHE A 172 20.70 24.24 -13.61
C PHE A 172 22.04 24.71 -14.20
N LEU A 173 22.73 23.85 -14.95
CA LEU A 173 24.01 24.19 -15.59
C LEU A 173 23.86 25.16 -16.77
N HIS A 174 22.76 25.12 -17.52
CA HIS A 174 22.54 25.97 -18.69
C HIS A 174 21.87 27.31 -18.37
N ASP A 175 20.94 27.34 -17.41
CA ASP A 175 20.15 28.52 -17.05
C ASP A 175 20.77 29.28 -15.87
N GLY A 176 21.61 28.63 -15.05
CA GLY A 176 22.36 29.26 -13.94
C GLY A 176 23.61 30.03 -14.35
N GLN A 177 23.91 30.12 -15.65
CA GLN A 177 25.00 30.94 -16.21
C GLN A 177 24.53 32.29 -16.80
N ARG A 178 23.33 32.74 -16.43
CA ARG A 178 22.82 34.10 -16.75
C ARG A 178 22.83 35.00 -15.53
#